data_AF-A0A0F6AD67-F1
#
_entry.id   AF-A0A0F6AD67-F1
#
_cell.length_a   1.000
_cell.length_b   1.000
_cell.length_c   1.000
_cell.angle_alpha   90.00
_cell.angle_beta   90.00
_cell.angle_gamma   90.00
#
_symmetry.space_group_name_H-M   'P 1'
#
loop_
_entity.id
_entity.type
_entity.pdbx_description
1 polymer ?
#
loop_
_entity_poly.entity_id
_entity_poly.type
_entity_poly.pdbx_seq_one_letter_code
_entity_poly.pdbx_strand_id
1 'polypeptide(L)'
;MADIVKVKKAFNLFSSNLGKELQIATLESLTGWKKSTINTYFNKKWKGQILTRERPGVFKVVMDAKMNFDNFFDLHTQVDKGVR
;
A
#
# COMPACT_ATOMS: atom_id res chain seq x y z
N MET A 1 9.24 -12.58 -6.03
CA MET A 1 9.67 -11.73 -4.89
C MET A 1 9.07 -10.35 -5.07
N ALA A 2 8.28 -9.87 -4.12
CA ALA A 2 7.94 -8.44 -4.10
C ALA A 2 9.26 -7.67 -3.94
N ASP A 3 9.53 -6.76 -4.86
CA ASP A 3 10.74 -5.95 -4.85
C ASP A 3 10.75 -5.11 -3.56
N ILE A 4 11.62 -5.49 -2.61
CA ILE A 4 11.74 -4.87 -1.27
C ILE A 4 11.88 -3.35 -1.40
N VAL A 5 12.53 -2.88 -2.46
CA VAL A 5 12.71 -1.45 -2.76
C VAL A 5 11.36 -0.77 -2.97
N LYS A 6 10.44 -1.39 -3.72
CA LYS A 6 9.11 -0.83 -4.00
C LYS A 6 8.23 -0.83 -2.75
N VAL A 7 8.31 -1.88 -1.95
CA VAL A 7 7.59 -1.98 -0.66
C VAL A 7 8.07 -0.90 0.31
N LYS A 8 9.39 -0.69 0.40
CA LYS A 8 9.98 0.38 1.22
C LYS A 8 9.56 1.78 0.76
N LYS A 9 9.52 2.02 -0.55
CA LYS A 9 9.01 3.29 -1.11
C LYS A 9 7.54 3.51 -0.75
N ALA A 10 6.71 2.47 -0.84
CA ALA A 10 5.30 2.56 -0.47
C ALA A 10 5.14 2.86 1.04
N PHE A 11 5.88 2.16 1.90
CA PHE A 11 5.87 2.41 3.35
C PHE A 11 6.23 3.87 3.66
N ASN A 12 7.35 4.37 3.12
CA ASN A 12 7.78 5.75 3.33
C ASN A 12 6.73 6.76 2.86
N LEU A 13 6.08 6.50 1.72
CA LEU A 13 5.02 7.34 1.19
C LEU A 13 3.83 7.42 2.15
N PHE A 14 3.36 6.27 2.66
CA PHE A 14 2.24 6.21 3.61
C PHE A 14 2.60 6.86 4.94
N SER A 15 3.77 6.56 5.52
CA SER A 15 4.24 7.17 6.76
C SER A 15 4.36 8.70 6.67
N SER A 16 4.72 9.23 5.50
CA SER A 16 4.85 10.68 5.29
C SER A 16 3.52 11.38 4.99
N ASN A 17 2.45 10.62 4.72
CA ASN A 17 1.15 11.13 4.29
C ASN A 17 -0.01 10.64 5.17
N LEU A 18 0.26 10.31 6.43
CA LEU A 18 -0.76 9.91 7.39
C LEU A 18 -1.90 10.94 7.44
N GLY A 19 -3.15 10.44 7.33
CA GLY A 19 -4.36 11.26 7.31
C GLY A 19 -4.62 12.05 6.02
N LYS A 20 -3.68 12.05 5.05
CA LYS A 20 -3.81 12.79 3.78
C LYS A 20 -4.39 11.93 2.67
N GLU A 21 -4.92 12.61 1.65
CA GLU A 21 -5.32 11.99 0.39
C GLU A 21 -4.10 11.74 -0.51
N LEU A 22 -4.08 10.57 -1.15
CA LEU A 22 -3.12 10.13 -2.14
C LEU A 22 -3.84 9.72 -3.41
N GLN A 23 -3.35 10.22 -4.54
CA GLN A 23 -3.81 9.77 -5.83
C GLN A 23 -3.10 8.46 -6.22
N ILE A 24 -3.82 7.60 -6.94
CA ILE A 24 -3.25 6.36 -7.46
C ILE A 24 -2.04 6.63 -8.38
N ALA A 25 -2.06 7.73 -9.13
CA ALA A 25 -0.95 8.15 -9.98
C ALA A 25 0.33 8.45 -9.19
N THR A 26 0.21 9.03 -7.98
CA THR A 26 1.35 9.27 -7.08
C THR A 26 1.98 7.96 -6.63
N LEU A 27 1.14 6.96 -6.32
CA LEU A 27 1.60 5.63 -5.97
C LEU A 27 2.33 4.97 -7.16
N GLU A 28 1.77 5.05 -8.37
CA GLU A 28 2.40 4.51 -9.58
C GLU A 28 3.78 5.14 -9.83
N SER A 29 3.86 6.48 -9.77
CA SER A 29 5.09 7.23 -10.03
C SER A 29 6.18 6.93 -9.00
N LEU A 30 5.85 6.88 -7.71
CA LEU A 30 6.85 6.69 -6.65
C LEU A 30 7.26 5.24 -6.48
N THR A 31 6.29 4.31 -6.46
CA THR A 31 6.57 2.90 -6.22
C THR A 31 7.04 2.18 -7.49
N GLY A 32 6.70 2.69 -8.68
CA GLY A 32 6.93 2.00 -9.94
C GLY A 32 6.07 0.74 -10.10
N TRP A 33 4.96 0.62 -9.36
CA TRP A 33 3.93 -0.38 -9.60
C TRP A 33 2.92 0.12 -10.61
N LYS A 34 2.36 -0.81 -11.40
CA LYS A 34 1.24 -0.50 -12.28
C LYS A 34 -0.03 -0.29 -11.45
N LYS A 35 -0.96 0.53 -11.95
CA LYS A 35 -2.29 0.74 -11.39
C LYS A 35 -3.00 -0.55 -10.99
N SER A 36 -2.90 -1.59 -11.83
CA SER A 36 -3.50 -2.91 -11.57
C SER A 36 -2.88 -3.62 -10.36
N THR A 37 -1.56 -3.54 -10.19
CA THR A 37 -0.85 -4.08 -9.03
C THR A 37 -1.24 -3.33 -7.76
N ILE A 38 -1.29 -2.00 -7.82
CA ILE A 38 -1.73 -1.15 -6.71
C ILE A 38 -3.17 -1.45 -6.32
N ASN A 39 -4.07 -1.59 -7.28
CA ASN A 39 -5.46 -1.98 -7.02
C ASN A 39 -5.56 -3.38 -6.39
N THR A 40 -4.74 -4.32 -6.84
CA THR A 40 -4.68 -5.67 -6.24
C THR A 40 -4.21 -5.60 -4.79
N TYR A 41 -3.12 -4.88 -4.50
CA TYR A 41 -2.63 -4.70 -3.14
C TYR A 41 -3.60 -3.92 -2.27
N PHE A 42 -4.24 -2.90 -2.83
CA PHE A 42 -5.30 -2.18 -2.16
C PHE A 42 -6.39 -3.14 -1.69
N ASN A 43 -6.97 -3.92 -2.61
CA ASN A 43 -8.08 -4.81 -2.30
C ASN A 43 -7.68 -5.98 -1.38
N LYS A 44 -6.48 -6.55 -1.55
CA LYS A 44 -6.06 -7.74 -0.81
C LYS A 44 -5.41 -7.45 0.54
N LYS A 45 -4.73 -6.30 0.69
CA LYS A 45 -3.75 -6.08 1.78
C LYS A 45 -3.92 -4.75 2.51
N TRP A 46 -4.35 -3.69 1.82
CA TRP A 46 -4.29 -2.33 2.38
C TRP A 46 -5.64 -1.76 2.77
N LYS A 47 -6.74 -2.23 2.16
CA LYS A 47 -8.08 -1.66 2.36
C LYS A 47 -8.48 -1.71 3.84
N GLY A 48 -8.69 -0.53 4.42
CA GLY A 48 -9.13 -0.36 5.82
C GLY A 48 -8.01 -0.41 6.86
N GLN A 49 -6.80 -0.84 6.48
CA GLN A 49 -5.65 -0.91 7.40
C GLN A 49 -4.55 0.10 7.07
N ILE A 50 -4.29 0.33 5.78
CA ILE A 50 -3.28 1.28 5.28
C ILE A 50 -3.97 2.41 4.52
N LEU A 51 -4.94 2.07 3.69
CA LEU A 51 -5.66 3.00 2.81
C LEU A 51 -7.18 2.78 2.91
N THR A 52 -7.95 3.87 2.94
CA THR A 52 -9.38 3.89 2.61
C THR A 52 -9.60 4.51 1.24
N ARG A 53 -10.61 4.04 0.51
CA ARG A 53 -10.99 4.68 -0.76
C ARG A 53 -12.00 5.76 -0.46
N GLU A 54 -11.64 7.01 -0.74
CA GLU A 54 -12.55 8.15 -0.62
C GLU A 54 -13.38 8.32 -1.91
N ARG A 55 -12.71 8.22 -3.07
CA ARG A 55 -13.33 8.36 -4.41
C ARG A 55 -12.51 7.61 -5.46
N PRO A 56 -13.05 7.39 -6.69
CA PRO A 56 -12.32 6.67 -7.73
C PRO A 56 -10.93 7.26 -7.99
N GLY A 57 -9.88 6.48 -7.76
CA GLY A 57 -8.49 6.88 -7.96
C GLY A 57 -7.86 7.71 -6.83
N VAL A 58 -8.59 7.99 -5.74
CA VAL A 58 -8.10 8.73 -4.57
C VAL A 58 -8.30 7.91 -3.30
N PHE A 59 -7.23 7.78 -2.53
CA PHE A 59 -7.19 7.02 -1.29
C PHE A 59 -6.77 7.91 -0.13
N LYS A 60 -7.28 7.69 1.06
CA LYS A 60 -6.80 8.34 2.28
C LYS A 60 -5.90 7.38 3.05
N VAL A 61 -4.77 7.88 3.55
CA VAL A 61 -3.87 7.07 4.38
C VAL A 61 -4.42 6.99 5.79
N VAL A 62 -4.78 5.78 6.19
CA VAL A 62 -5.29 5.43 7.53
C VAL A 62 -4.35 4.50 8.29
N MET A 63 -3.14 4.30 7.77
CA MET A 63 -2.09 3.50 8.40
C MET A 63 -1.84 3.97 9.84
N ASP A 64 -1.70 3.02 10.78
CA ASP A 64 -1.33 3.33 12.15
C ASP A 64 0.07 3.97 12.17
N ALA A 65 0.21 5.11 12.86
CA ALA A 65 1.49 5.80 13.04
C ALA A 65 2.55 4.92 13.76
N LYS A 66 2.12 3.90 14.50
CA LYS A 66 3.00 2.93 15.16
C LYS A 66 3.40 1.76 14.26
N MET A 67 2.85 1.66 13.05
CA MET A 67 3.23 0.60 12.12
C MET A 67 4.68 0.79 11.66
N ASN A 68 5.52 -0.20 11.93
CA ASN A 68 6.90 -0.24 11.46
C ASN A 68 6.98 -0.90 10.07
N PHE A 69 8.16 -0.81 9.45
CA PHE A 69 8.40 -1.38 8.13
C PHE A 69 8.22 -2.90 8.11
N ASP A 70 8.63 -3.61 9.16
CA ASP A 70 8.55 -5.07 9.22
C ASP A 70 7.10 -5.56 9.20
N ASN A 71 6.22 -4.94 10.01
CA ASN A 71 4.78 -5.23 9.99
C ASN A 71 4.16 -4.94 8.62
N PHE A 72 4.56 -3.83 7.99
CA PHE A 72 4.09 -3.48 6.65
C PHE A 72 4.61 -4.46 5.60
N PHE A 73 5.88 -4.87 5.69
CA PHE A 73 6.50 -5.84 4.82
C PHE A 73 5.84 -7.22 4.96
N ASP A 74 5.48 -7.61 6.18
CA ASP A 74 4.76 -8.85 6.46
C ASP A 74 3.38 -8.90 5.79
N LEU A 75 2.64 -7.79 5.76
CA LEU A 75 1.41 -7.69 4.95
C LEU A 75 1.70 -7.99 3.47
N HIS A 76 2.87 -7.60 2.97
CA HIS A 76 3.30 -7.83 1.60
C HIS A 76 3.83 -9.25 1.34
N THR A 77 4.43 -9.91 2.33
CA THR A 77 4.96 -11.28 2.23
C THR A 77 3.96 -12.37 2.61
N GLN A 78 2.82 -12.03 3.21
CA GLN A 78 1.67 -12.92 3.28
C GLN A 78 1.23 -13.24 1.84
N VAL A 79 1.81 -14.31 1.31
CA VAL A 79 1.48 -14.94 0.04
C VAL A 79 0.43 -15.99 0.35
N ASP A 80 -0.64 -15.91 -0.44
CA ASP A 80 -1.70 -16.88 -0.68
C ASP A 80 -1.40 -18.32 -0.18
N LYS A 81 -1.75 -18.66 1.07
CA LYS A 81 -1.98 -20.07 1.49
C LYS A 81 -3.28 -20.65 0.88
N GLY A 82 -3.86 -19.99 -0.12
CA GLY A 82 -5.19 -20.25 -0.67
C GLY A 82 -5.22 -20.54 -2.16
N VAL A 83 -4.13 -21.09 -2.73
CA VAL A 83 -4.20 -21.76 -4.04
C VAL A 83 -3.82 -23.22 -3.80
N ARG A 84 -4.84 -24.04 -3.60
CA ARG A 84 -4.80 -25.49 -3.79
C ARG A 84 -5.56 -25.80 -5.06
#